data_AF-A0A7S3H271-F1
#
_entry.id   AF-A0A7S3H271-F1
#
_cell.length_a   1.000
_cell.length_b   1.000
_cell.length_c   1.000
_cell.angle_alpha   90.00
_cell.angle_beta   90.00
_cell.angle_gamma   90.00
#
_symmetry.space_group_name_H-M   'P 1'
#
loop_
_entity.id
_entity.type
_entity.pdbx_description
1 polymer ?
#
loop_
_entity_poly.entity_id
_entity_poly.type
_entity_poly.pdbx_seq_one_letter_code
_entity_poly.pdbx_strand_id
1 'polypeptide(L)'
;AAGVATAAAGADAGEVGEEGGPREAPADGAAAPVVPKMPTDIMSLPLDERVKASVTALVLEAIGRDDIEEDRTLMETGMTSIASIMLRDRIQNEFPDIEEMDLTFVFDYPTVREISEFIVD
;
A
#
# COMPACT_ATOMS: atom_id res chain seq x y z
N ALA A 1 -0.65 -12.63 -59.27
CA ALA A 1 0.72 -12.95 -58.77
C ALA A 1 1.63 -11.77 -59.10
N ALA A 2 2.46 -11.37 -58.14
CA ALA A 2 3.49 -10.31 -58.18
C ALA A 2 2.95 -8.88 -58.41
N GLY A 3 3.12 -7.93 -57.48
CA GLY A 3 4.39 -7.28 -57.12
C GLY A 3 4.57 -6.09 -58.09
N VAL A 4 4.70 -4.83 -57.70
CA VAL A 4 5.79 -4.25 -56.90
C VAL A 4 5.32 -2.88 -56.39
N ALA A 5 5.42 -2.63 -55.08
CA ALA A 5 5.35 -1.29 -54.50
C ALA A 5 6.78 -0.76 -54.30
N THR A 6 7.04 0.44 -54.80
CA THR A 6 8.33 1.13 -54.74
C THR A 6 8.53 1.81 -53.39
N ALA A 7 9.79 1.89 -52.94
CA ALA A 7 10.23 2.31 -51.62
C ALA A 7 10.81 3.75 -51.58
N ALA A 8 11.07 4.20 -50.34
CA ALA A 8 12.00 5.25 -49.87
C ALA A 8 11.53 6.73 -49.94
N ALA A 9 11.82 7.64 -49.01
CA ALA A 9 12.56 7.64 -47.73
C ALA A 9 12.42 9.02 -47.01
N GLY A 10 12.81 9.09 -45.72
CA GLY A 10 13.31 10.30 -45.03
C GLY A 10 12.46 10.76 -43.83
N ALA A 11 12.84 10.39 -42.59
CA ALA A 11 13.61 11.18 -41.61
C ALA A 11 12.67 12.10 -40.77
N ASP A 12 12.73 12.24 -39.44
CA ASP A 12 13.85 12.30 -38.50
C ASP A 12 13.33 12.30 -37.04
N ALA A 13 14.21 11.84 -36.14
CA ALA A 13 14.37 12.05 -34.70
C ALA A 13 13.19 12.26 -33.74
N GLY A 14 13.22 11.45 -32.68
CA GLY A 14 12.53 11.70 -31.41
C GLY A 14 12.80 10.61 -30.38
N GLU A 15 14.07 10.29 -30.13
CA GLU A 15 14.50 9.52 -28.96
C GLU A 15 14.23 10.33 -27.69
N VAL A 16 13.34 9.82 -26.84
CA VAL A 16 13.38 9.95 -25.38
C VAL A 16 13.10 8.53 -24.88
N GLY A 17 14.04 7.87 -24.23
CA GLY A 17 14.66 8.31 -22.99
C GLY A 17 14.04 7.45 -21.90
N GLU A 18 14.78 6.42 -21.51
CA GLU A 18 14.49 5.42 -20.49
C GLU A 18 13.97 6.06 -19.19
N GLU A 19 12.83 5.61 -18.63
CA GLU A 19 12.55 5.81 -17.20
C GLU A 19 11.79 4.62 -16.61
N GLY A 20 12.51 3.84 -15.79
CA GLY A 20 11.96 3.17 -14.61
C GLY A 20 11.25 1.84 -14.85
N GLY A 21 12.02 0.76 -14.90
CA GLY A 21 11.49 -0.56 -14.53
C GLY A 21 10.83 -0.51 -13.13
N PRO A 22 9.90 -1.42 -12.83
CA PRO A 22 9.20 -1.43 -11.55
C PRO A 22 10.24 -1.42 -10.43
N ARG A 23 10.15 -0.43 -9.54
CA ARG A 23 10.92 -0.40 -8.29
C ARG A 23 10.45 -1.59 -7.46
N GLU A 24 11.13 -2.72 -7.62
CA GLU A 24 11.10 -3.80 -6.66
C GLU A 24 11.67 -3.23 -5.36
N ALA A 25 10.79 -2.93 -4.41
CA ALA A 25 11.18 -2.60 -3.05
C ALA A 25 11.94 -3.83 -2.49
N PRO A 26 13.15 -3.66 -1.96
CA PRO A 26 13.83 -4.74 -1.26
C PRO A 26 13.12 -4.94 0.08
N ALA A 27 12.24 -5.94 0.18
CA ALA A 27 11.80 -6.43 1.47
C ALA A 27 12.91 -7.32 2.06
N ASP A 28 13.88 -6.66 2.69
CA ASP A 28 14.84 -7.29 3.59
C ASP A 28 14.04 -7.99 4.70
N GLY A 29 14.03 -9.34 4.65
CA GLY A 29 13.32 -10.19 5.59
C GLY A 29 13.98 -10.20 6.96
N ALA A 30 13.86 -9.10 7.70
CA ALA A 30 13.97 -9.12 9.14
C ALA A 30 12.68 -9.77 9.69
N ALA A 31 12.84 -10.74 10.60
CA ALA A 31 11.71 -11.37 11.27
C ALA A 31 10.93 -10.33 12.09
N ALA A 32 9.89 -9.77 11.50
CA ALA A 32 9.05 -8.76 12.09
C ALA A 32 8.11 -9.37 13.14
N PRO A 33 7.71 -8.60 14.16
CA PRO A 33 6.70 -9.05 15.09
C PRO A 33 5.38 -9.28 14.35
N VAL A 34 4.86 -10.50 14.44
CA VAL A 34 3.47 -10.81 14.08
C VAL A 34 2.56 -10.19 15.14
N VAL A 35 1.63 -9.34 14.73
CA VAL A 35 0.68 -8.71 15.65
C VAL A 35 -0.60 -9.56 15.74
N PRO A 36 -0.86 -10.25 16.87
CA PRO A 36 -2.14 -10.92 17.08
C PRO A 36 -3.23 -9.89 17.42
N LYS A 37 -4.49 -10.20 17.09
CA LYS A 37 -5.66 -9.41 17.51
C LYS A 37 -5.73 -9.35 19.06
N MET A 38 -5.27 -8.26 19.67
CA MET A 38 -5.24 -8.13 21.13
C MET A 38 -6.48 -7.39 21.68
N PRO A 39 -7.07 -7.85 22.80
CA PRO A 39 -7.96 -7.06 23.63
C PRO A 39 -7.12 -6.30 24.67
N THR A 40 -6.19 -5.46 24.22
CA THR A 40 -5.46 -4.58 25.13
C THR A 40 -6.33 -3.35 25.37
N ASP A 41 -6.39 -2.85 26.60
CA ASP A 41 -7.11 -1.63 26.96
C ASP A 41 -6.54 -0.44 26.16
N ILE A 42 -7.04 -0.28 24.94
CA ILE A 42 -6.46 0.57 23.88
C ILE A 42 -6.35 2.02 24.38
N MET A 43 -7.25 2.44 25.26
CA MET A 43 -7.32 3.79 25.81
C MET A 43 -6.13 4.18 26.70
N SER A 44 -5.39 3.20 27.24
CA SER A 44 -4.24 3.43 28.14
C SER A 44 -2.89 3.50 27.40
N LEU A 45 -2.87 3.21 26.11
CA LEU A 45 -1.66 3.21 25.28
C LEU A 45 -1.38 4.61 24.71
N PRO A 46 -0.11 4.92 24.39
CA PRO A 46 0.24 6.15 23.69
C PRO A 46 -0.46 6.19 22.31
N LEU A 47 -0.75 7.40 21.81
CA LEU A 47 -1.61 7.62 20.63
C LEU A 47 -1.17 6.78 19.43
N ASP A 48 0.14 6.75 19.18
CA ASP A 48 0.82 5.95 18.17
C ASP A 48 0.45 4.47 18.24
N GLU A 49 0.54 3.86 19.42
CA GLU A 49 0.23 2.45 19.59
C GLU A 49 -1.29 2.15 19.48
N ARG A 50 -2.16 3.12 19.83
CA ARG A 50 -3.61 2.99 19.58
C ARG A 50 -3.94 3.03 18.11
N VAL A 51 -3.37 4.00 17.38
CA VAL A 51 -3.56 4.15 15.94
C VAL A 51 -3.07 2.88 15.25
N LYS A 52 -1.88 2.41 15.61
CA LYS A 52 -1.33 1.16 15.09
C LYS A 52 -2.25 -0.04 15.33
N ALA A 53 -2.80 -0.17 16.54
CA ALA A 53 -3.75 -1.24 16.86
C ALA A 53 -5.05 -1.13 16.05
N SER A 54 -5.60 0.08 15.88
CA SER A 54 -6.80 0.33 15.06
C SER A 54 -6.54 -0.01 13.58
N VAL A 55 -5.47 0.53 12.99
CA VAL A 55 -5.12 0.28 11.58
C VAL A 55 -4.90 -1.22 11.35
N THR A 56 -4.16 -1.88 12.24
CA THR A 56 -3.96 -3.34 12.19
C THR A 56 -5.30 -4.07 12.20
N ALA A 57 -6.22 -3.73 13.10
CA ALA A 57 -7.52 -4.38 13.19
C ALA A 57 -8.35 -4.18 11.91
N LEU A 58 -8.34 -2.98 11.34
CA LEU A 58 -9.03 -2.66 10.08
C LEU A 58 -8.45 -3.45 8.90
N VAL A 59 -7.13 -3.56 8.82
CA VAL A 59 -6.42 -4.34 7.79
C VAL A 59 -6.76 -5.82 7.91
N LEU A 60 -6.66 -6.39 9.12
CA LEU A 60 -7.01 -7.79 9.40
C LEU A 60 -8.45 -8.11 9.00
N GLU A 61 -9.38 -7.20 9.29
CA GLU A 61 -10.77 -7.34 8.87
C GLU A 61 -10.92 -7.27 7.34
N ALA A 62 -10.19 -6.38 6.66
CA ALA A 62 -10.23 -6.23 5.21
C ALA A 62 -9.70 -7.46 4.45
N ILE A 63 -8.65 -8.11 4.96
CA ILE A 63 -8.05 -9.32 4.36
C ILE A 63 -8.65 -10.63 4.91
N GLY A 64 -9.49 -10.56 5.96
CA GLY A 64 -10.10 -11.73 6.58
C GLY A 64 -9.11 -12.66 7.28
N ARG A 65 -8.08 -12.09 7.94
CA ARG A 65 -7.05 -12.84 8.69
C ARG A 65 -7.06 -12.46 10.17
N ASP A 66 -6.47 -13.32 10.99
CA ASP A 66 -6.35 -13.11 12.44
C ASP A 66 -4.99 -12.50 12.85
N ASP A 67 -3.99 -12.59 11.97
CA ASP A 67 -2.62 -12.12 12.15
C ASP A 67 -2.04 -11.49 10.87
N ILE A 68 -1.15 -10.52 11.07
CA ILE A 68 -0.37 -9.87 10.02
C ILE A 68 1.00 -9.49 10.57
N GLU A 69 1.99 -9.44 9.68
CA GLU A 69 3.32 -8.91 9.97
C GLU A 69 3.32 -7.41 9.64
N GLU A 70 3.72 -6.58 10.61
CA GLU A 70 3.62 -5.12 10.49
C GLU A 70 4.44 -4.53 9.34
N ASP A 71 5.51 -5.23 8.98
CA ASP A 71 6.49 -4.83 7.96
C ASP A 71 6.27 -5.54 6.63
N ARG A 72 5.30 -6.48 6.57
CA ARG A 72 4.94 -7.12 5.32
C ARG A 72 4.04 -6.20 4.52
N THR A 73 4.26 -6.17 3.20
CA THR A 73 3.42 -5.35 2.33
C THR A 73 1.99 -5.86 2.31
N LEU A 74 1.02 -4.94 2.28
CA LEU A 74 -0.40 -5.28 2.26
C LEU A 74 -0.74 -6.18 1.07
N MET A 75 -0.11 -5.96 -0.08
CA MET A 75 -0.31 -6.78 -1.28
C MET A 75 0.06 -8.26 -1.05
N GLU A 76 1.14 -8.53 -0.32
CA GLU A 76 1.56 -9.90 0.02
C GLU A 76 0.64 -10.56 1.06
N THR A 77 -0.06 -9.76 1.87
CA THR A 77 -0.98 -10.28 2.90
C THR A 77 -2.35 -10.67 2.34
N GLY A 78 -2.60 -10.42 1.05
CA GLY A 78 -3.87 -10.66 0.38
C GLY A 78 -4.75 -9.41 0.24
N MET A 79 -4.19 -8.22 0.46
CA MET A 79 -4.91 -6.97 0.18
C MET A 79 -5.19 -6.86 -1.31
N THR A 80 -6.45 -6.61 -1.66
CA THR A 80 -6.91 -6.40 -3.03
C THR A 80 -7.28 -4.94 -3.24
N SER A 81 -7.33 -4.47 -4.49
CA SER A 81 -7.67 -3.07 -4.78
C SER A 81 -9.01 -2.63 -4.19
N ILE A 82 -10.03 -3.50 -4.16
CA ILE A 82 -11.34 -3.19 -3.53
C ILE A 82 -11.20 -3.12 -2.01
N ALA A 83 -10.47 -4.06 -1.40
CA ALA A 83 -10.22 -4.06 0.04
C ALA A 83 -9.43 -2.82 0.48
N SER A 84 -8.49 -2.33 -0.35
CA SER A 84 -7.77 -1.07 -0.10
C SER A 84 -8.70 0.14 -0.06
N ILE A 85 -9.69 0.21 -0.96
CA ILE A 85 -10.68 1.30 -0.98
C ILE A 85 -11.54 1.25 0.29
N MET A 86 -12.01 0.06 0.67
CA MET A 86 -12.79 -0.12 1.89
C MET A 86 -11.99 0.20 3.15
N LEU A 87 -10.71 -0.16 3.18
CA LEU A 87 -9.79 0.20 4.25
C LEU A 87 -9.63 1.72 4.35
N ARG A 88 -9.44 2.41 3.22
CA ARG A 88 -9.38 3.89 3.15
C ARG A 88 -10.63 4.51 3.75
N ASP A 89 -11.81 4.07 3.32
CA ASP A 89 -13.09 4.58 3.82
C ASP A 89 -13.23 4.38 5.34
N ARG A 90 -12.80 3.22 5.84
CA ARG A 90 -12.84 2.91 7.28
C ARG A 90 -11.86 3.76 8.08
N ILE A 91 -10.63 3.94 7.59
CA ILE A 91 -9.64 4.80 8.23
C ILE A 91 -10.16 6.24 8.28
N GLN A 92 -10.69 6.78 7.19
CA GLN A 92 -11.28 8.12 7.18
C GLN A 92 -12.49 8.26 8.13
N ASN A 93 -13.27 7.18 8.33
CA ASN A 93 -14.38 7.19 9.26
C ASN A 93 -13.94 7.10 10.74
N GLU A 94 -12.86 6.36 11.04
CA GLU A 94 -12.31 6.24 12.38
C GLU A 94 -11.47 7.46 12.78
N PHE A 95 -10.79 8.08 11.80
CA PHE A 95 -9.90 9.23 11.96
C PHE A 95 -10.35 10.37 11.03
N PRO A 96 -11.41 11.11 11.39
CA PRO A 96 -11.94 12.19 10.55
C PRO A 96 -11.01 13.41 10.43
N ASP A 97 -9.97 13.48 11.26
CA ASP A 97 -8.96 14.54 11.22
C ASP A 97 -7.97 14.39 10.04
N ILE A 98 -7.95 13.23 9.37
CA ILE A 98 -7.12 12.99 8.18
C ILE A 98 -7.84 13.58 6.95
N GLU A 99 -7.43 14.77 6.51
CA GLU A 99 -8.10 15.47 5.41
C GLU A 99 -7.93 14.80 4.03
N GLU A 100 -6.80 14.15 3.75
CA GLU A 100 -6.48 13.63 2.41
C GLU A 100 -5.73 12.29 2.44
N MET A 101 -6.46 11.19 2.64
CA MET A 101 -5.94 9.85 2.32
C MET A 101 -6.30 9.50 0.87
N ASP A 102 -5.28 9.50 0.00
CA ASP A 102 -5.42 9.19 -1.43
C ASP A 102 -5.71 7.71 -1.71
N LEU A 103 -6.25 7.40 -2.89
CA LEU A 103 -6.50 6.01 -3.31
C LEU A 103 -5.20 5.23 -3.59
N THR A 104 -4.08 5.92 -3.71
CA THR A 104 -2.75 5.32 -3.89
C THR A 104 -2.04 5.03 -2.58
N PHE A 105 -2.62 5.34 -1.42
CA PHE A 105 -1.94 5.21 -0.13
C PHE A 105 -1.37 3.82 0.15
N VAL A 106 -1.97 2.76 -0.38
CA VAL A 106 -1.47 1.38 -0.29
C VAL A 106 -0.15 1.13 -1.05
N PHE A 107 0.21 2.02 -1.97
CA PHE A 107 1.49 2.03 -2.68
C PHE A 107 2.49 3.00 -2.03
N ASP A 108 2.00 4.12 -1.52
CA ASP A 108 2.82 5.13 -0.83
C ASP A 108 3.24 4.65 0.57
N TYR A 109 2.36 3.90 1.25
CA TYR A 109 2.51 3.31 2.57
C TYR A 109 2.15 1.81 2.49
N PRO A 110 3.05 0.96 1.96
CA PRO A 110 2.74 -0.43 1.68
C PRO A 110 2.59 -1.29 2.93
N THR A 111 2.99 -0.82 4.11
CA THR A 111 2.95 -1.58 5.37
C THR A 111 2.04 -0.95 6.43
N VAL A 112 1.59 -1.75 7.40
CA VAL A 112 0.75 -1.27 8.51
C VAL A 112 1.48 -0.23 9.35
N ARG A 113 2.78 -0.43 9.55
CA ARG A 113 3.65 0.52 10.28
C ARG A 113 3.63 1.89 9.63
N GLU A 114 3.89 1.95 8.32
CA GLU A 114 3.94 3.22 7.56
C GLU A 114 2.59 3.94 7.55
N ILE A 115 1.48 3.20 7.40
CA ILE A 115 0.14 3.80 7.46
C ILE A 115 -0.13 4.39 8.85
N SER A 116 0.28 3.69 9.91
CA SER A 116 0.06 4.14 11.28
C SER A 116 0.88 5.39 11.60
N GLU A 117 2.13 5.45 11.12
CA GLU A 117 2.99 6.63 11.23
C GLU A 117 2.39 7.84 10.48
N PHE A 118 1.89 7.65 9.26
CA PHE A 118 1.23 8.70 8.48
C PHE A 118 0.01 9.30 9.18
N ILE A 119 -0.72 8.52 9.99
CA ILE A 119 -1.91 9.00 10.71
C ILE A 119 -1.55 9.78 11.99
N VAL A 120 -0.36 9.54 12.54
CA VAL A 120 0.09 10.14 13.81
C VAL A 120 0.90 11.42 13.58
N ASP A 121 1.51 11.58 12.39
CA ASP A 121 2.24 12.78 11.96
C ASP A 121 1.31 14.01 11.82
#